data_AF-A0A9X3IUL6-F1
#
_entry.id   AF-A0A9X3IUL6-F1
#
_cell.length_a   1.000
_cell.length_b   1.000
_cell.length_c   1.000
_cell.angle_alpha   90.00
_cell.angle_beta   90.00
_cell.angle_gamma   90.00
#
_symmetry.space_group_name_H-M   'P 1'
#
loop_
_entity.id
_entity.type
_entity.pdbx_description
1 polymer ?
#
loop_
_entity_poly.entity_id
_entity_poly.type
_entity_poly.pdbx_seq_one_letter_code
_entity_poly.pdbx_strand_id
1 'polypeptide(L)'
;MPKIPSPRSLRTYGTGAFKPVSEDSLGSLGLKRQRDGTMMYVDAGKRFTAVFNADGSVRFGDRWNRDQHGDKVKGSRAALRQINMAGLGVTGPSEWLVKLQDLLGGPETDAAAKREFLDRTRELRTQMAIEFTLRTLTYRLGTLERELFELWNAAGDPAKKRELLFQRWDECDETYRVEFAGEVPEEAMSEIDRTRADVAEQARRIIETFVRRQLPRSGPNGFSKRELADMNGRRTSRQEFRPYDIHATQRTAQ
;
A
#
# COMPACT_ATOMS: atom_id res chain seq x y z
N MET A 1 -17.51 -27.82 8.03
CA MET A 1 -16.74 -26.73 7.41
C MET A 1 -17.34 -25.41 7.84
N PRO A 2 -16.63 -24.56 8.60
CA PRO A 2 -17.18 -23.27 9.00
C PRO A 2 -17.20 -22.33 7.79
N LYS A 3 -18.38 -21.80 7.48
CA LYS A 3 -18.60 -20.80 6.44
C LYS A 3 -17.81 -19.54 6.78
N ILE A 4 -16.83 -19.21 5.95
CA ILE A 4 -16.17 -17.91 5.91
C ILE A 4 -17.27 -16.87 5.61
N PRO A 5 -17.43 -15.81 6.43
CA PRO A 5 -18.42 -14.78 6.14
C PRO A 5 -18.09 -14.13 4.79
N SER A 6 -19.09 -14.02 3.92
CA SER A 6 -18.96 -13.43 2.59
C SER A 6 -18.39 -12.00 2.68
N PRO A 7 -17.48 -11.59 1.76
CA PRO A 7 -16.87 -10.25 1.72
C PRO A 7 -17.84 -9.11 1.38
N ARG A 8 -19.15 -9.31 1.51
CA ARG A 8 -20.21 -8.38 1.10
C ARG A 8 -20.44 -7.20 2.04
N SER A 9 -19.71 -7.08 3.15
CA SER A 9 -19.79 -5.95 4.09
C SER A 9 -18.55 -5.06 4.11
N LEU A 10 -17.56 -5.29 3.25
CA LEU A 10 -16.50 -4.31 3.04
C LEU A 10 -17.16 -3.10 2.37
N ARG A 11 -17.42 -2.05 3.17
CA ARG A 11 -17.62 -0.69 2.65
C ARG A 11 -16.53 -0.50 1.59
N THR A 12 -16.93 -0.25 0.35
CA THR A 12 -15.99 0.23 -0.66
C THR A 12 -15.49 1.58 -0.18
N TYR A 13 -14.35 1.59 0.51
CA TYR A 13 -13.64 2.81 0.84
C TYR A 13 -13.09 3.35 -0.48
N GLY A 14 -13.56 4.52 -0.91
CA GLY A 14 -13.06 5.19 -2.12
C GLY A 14 -14.07 5.56 -3.20
N THR A 15 -15.37 5.76 -2.90
CA THR A 15 -16.30 6.39 -3.85
C THR A 15 -16.54 7.88 -3.61
N GLY A 16 -15.95 8.46 -2.56
CA GLY A 16 -16.16 9.86 -2.19
C GLY A 16 -15.00 10.75 -2.60
N ALA A 17 -15.10 11.36 -3.79
CA ALA A 17 -14.31 12.50 -4.31
C ALA A 17 -13.21 12.20 -5.34
N PHE A 18 -12.41 11.14 -5.23
CA PHE A 18 -11.36 10.88 -6.24
C PHE A 18 -11.88 10.04 -7.42
N LYS A 19 -11.97 10.67 -8.60
CA LYS A 19 -12.32 9.98 -9.85
C LYS A 19 -11.17 9.04 -10.26
N PRO A 20 -11.46 7.80 -10.67
CA PRO A 20 -10.45 6.94 -11.26
C PRO A 20 -9.85 7.60 -12.49
N VAL A 21 -8.56 7.33 -12.76
CA VAL A 21 -7.88 7.85 -13.94
C VAL A 21 -8.63 7.43 -15.19
N SER A 22 -9.14 8.39 -15.98
CA SER A 22 -9.87 8.11 -17.21
C SER A 22 -8.93 7.72 -18.35
N GLU A 23 -9.40 6.85 -19.26
CA GLU A 23 -8.63 6.49 -20.46
C GLU A 23 -8.34 7.71 -21.35
N ASP A 24 -9.23 8.70 -21.37
CA ASP A 24 -9.02 9.96 -22.08
C ASP A 24 -7.84 10.77 -21.52
N SER A 25 -7.65 10.76 -20.19
CA SER A 25 -6.51 11.40 -19.52
C SER A 25 -5.20 10.67 -19.81
N LEU A 26 -5.26 9.35 -20.01
CA LEU A 26 -4.09 8.56 -20.40
C LEU A 26 -3.71 8.81 -21.86
N GLY A 27 -4.71 8.86 -22.74
CA GLY A 27 -4.53 9.12 -24.18
C GLY A 27 -3.91 10.50 -24.45
N SER A 28 -4.35 11.54 -23.73
CA SER A 28 -3.79 12.90 -23.87
C SER A 28 -2.33 12.99 -23.44
N LEU A 29 -1.90 12.17 -22.48
CA LEU A 29 -0.51 12.06 -22.03
C LEU A 29 0.35 11.11 -22.89
N GLY A 30 -0.24 10.50 -23.93
CA GLY A 30 0.46 9.52 -24.79
C GLY A 30 0.75 8.20 -24.09
N LEU A 31 0.07 7.90 -22.99
CA LEU A 31 0.22 6.67 -22.23
C LEU A 31 -0.62 5.54 -22.82
N LYS A 32 -0.07 4.33 -22.82
CA LYS A 32 -0.75 3.11 -23.28
C LYS A 32 -0.79 2.09 -22.15
N ARG A 33 -1.99 1.63 -21.80
CA ARG A 33 -2.19 0.55 -20.83
C ARG A 33 -1.72 -0.78 -21.41
N GLN A 34 -0.98 -1.54 -20.62
CA GLN A 34 -0.47 -2.87 -20.95
C GLN A 34 -1.39 -3.96 -20.38
N ARG A 35 -1.22 -5.20 -20.85
CA ARG A 35 -2.00 -6.36 -20.40
C ARG A 35 -1.78 -6.72 -18.94
N ASP A 36 -0.61 -6.38 -18.39
CA ASP A 36 -0.25 -6.61 -16.98
C ASP A 36 -0.76 -5.50 -16.03
N GLY A 37 -1.49 -4.52 -16.56
CA GLY A 37 -2.05 -3.39 -15.80
C GLY A 37 -1.11 -2.20 -15.65
N THR A 38 0.16 -2.30 -16.09
CA THR A 38 1.09 -1.16 -16.13
C THR A 38 0.73 -0.20 -17.26
N MET A 39 1.27 1.02 -17.22
CA MET A 39 1.11 2.00 -18.31
C MET A 39 2.47 2.40 -18.87
N MET A 40 2.54 2.57 -20.18
CA MET A 40 3.80 2.82 -20.89
C MET A 40 3.71 4.10 -21.71
N TYR A 41 4.76 4.90 -21.66
CA TYR A 41 5.00 6.05 -22.52
C TYR A 41 6.26 5.85 -23.34
N VAL A 42 6.21 6.23 -24.61
CA VAL A 42 7.39 6.28 -25.49
C VAL A 42 7.52 7.71 -25.99
N ASP A 43 8.66 8.34 -25.70
CA ASP A 43 8.94 9.70 -26.16
C ASP A 43 8.92 9.78 -27.69
N ALA A 44 8.37 10.88 -28.24
CA ALA A 44 8.26 11.08 -29.68
C ALA A 44 9.64 11.13 -30.38
N GLY A 45 10.64 11.71 -29.71
CA GLY A 45 12.04 11.71 -30.13
C GLY A 45 12.76 10.38 -29.89
N LYS A 46 12.06 9.37 -29.35
CA LYS A 46 12.59 8.07 -28.94
C LYS A 46 13.78 8.20 -27.99
N ARG A 47 13.80 9.24 -27.16
CA ARG A 47 14.85 9.54 -26.17
C ARG A 47 14.81 8.56 -25.00
N PHE A 48 13.62 8.32 -24.48
CA PHE A 48 13.39 7.38 -23.37
C PHE A 48 12.04 6.68 -23.51
N THR A 49 11.87 5.65 -22.71
CA THR A 49 10.61 4.97 -22.43
C THR A 49 10.31 5.10 -20.94
N ALA A 50 9.05 5.30 -20.56
CA ALA A 50 8.64 5.33 -19.17
C ALA A 50 7.56 4.26 -18.90
N VAL A 51 7.65 3.59 -17.75
CA VAL A 51 6.68 2.60 -17.28
C VAL A 51 6.14 3.04 -15.92
N PHE A 52 4.83 3.14 -15.79
CA PHE A 52 4.11 3.50 -14.58
C PHE A 52 3.62 2.22 -13.91
N ASN A 53 3.99 2.06 -12.65
CA ASN A 53 3.49 1.00 -11.79
C ASN A 53 2.17 1.43 -11.14
N ALA A 54 1.42 0.48 -10.55
CA ALA A 54 0.11 0.76 -9.96
C ALA A 54 0.13 1.78 -8.81
N ASP A 55 1.27 1.92 -8.12
CA ASP A 55 1.51 2.86 -7.02
C ASP A 55 1.85 4.29 -7.49
N GLY A 56 1.84 4.55 -8.80
CA GLY A 56 2.19 5.85 -9.38
C GLY A 56 3.71 6.07 -9.53
N SER A 57 4.54 5.10 -9.15
CA SER A 57 5.98 5.15 -9.41
C SER A 57 6.29 4.99 -10.90
N VAL A 58 7.36 5.65 -11.36
CA VAL A 58 7.79 5.63 -12.76
C VAL A 58 9.18 5.05 -12.88
N ARG A 59 9.37 4.17 -13.86
CA ARG A 59 10.67 3.64 -14.26
C ARG A 59 11.02 4.13 -15.65
N PHE A 60 12.20 4.71 -15.81
CA PHE A 60 12.73 5.12 -17.11
C PHE A 60 13.63 4.04 -17.71
N GLY A 61 13.56 3.88 -19.02
CA GLY A 61 14.52 3.13 -19.83
C GLY A 61 15.06 4.03 -20.92
N ASP A 62 16.39 4.19 -20.97
CA ASP A 62 17.06 5.05 -21.94
C ASP A 62 17.28 4.36 -23.30
N ARG A 63 17.42 5.19 -24.34
CA ARG A 63 17.68 4.79 -25.75
C ARG A 63 18.92 3.91 -25.95
N TRP A 64 19.84 3.88 -24.98
CA TRP A 64 21.15 3.23 -25.10
C TRP A 64 21.48 2.35 -23.90
N ASN A 65 20.59 1.42 -23.51
CA ASN A 65 21.09 0.30 -22.72
C ASN A 65 21.76 -0.73 -23.63
N ARG A 66 22.97 -1.10 -23.23
CA ARG A 66 23.63 -2.30 -23.70
C ARG A 66 22.92 -3.48 -23.05
N ASP A 67 22.68 -4.55 -23.81
CA ASP A 67 22.29 -5.80 -23.16
C ASP A 67 23.39 -6.34 -22.25
N GLN A 68 23.09 -7.44 -21.56
CA GLN A 68 24.06 -8.16 -20.72
C GLN A 68 25.30 -8.64 -21.49
N HIS A 69 25.30 -8.52 -22.83
CA HIS A 69 26.41 -8.87 -23.72
C HIS A 69 27.12 -7.63 -24.32
N GLY A 70 26.68 -6.41 -23.97
CA GLY A 70 27.32 -5.18 -24.42
C GLY A 70 26.73 -4.59 -25.71
N ASP A 71 25.69 -5.18 -26.29
CA ASP A 71 25.15 -4.80 -27.59
C ASP A 71 24.09 -3.69 -27.50
N LYS A 72 24.16 -2.73 -28.44
CA LYS A 72 23.26 -1.57 -28.49
C LYS A 72 21.85 -2.00 -28.94
N VAL A 73 20.89 -2.04 -28.02
CA VAL A 73 19.50 -2.40 -28.36
C VAL A 73 18.69 -1.14 -28.67
N LYS A 74 18.05 -1.08 -29.86
CA LYS A 74 17.15 0.02 -30.23
C LYS A 74 15.91 0.03 -29.33
N GLY A 75 15.53 1.21 -28.85
CA GLY A 75 14.28 1.51 -28.13
C GLY A 75 13.06 0.86 -28.79
N SER A 76 12.71 -0.31 -28.26
CA SER A 76 11.66 -1.19 -28.72
C SER A 76 11.27 -2.08 -27.54
N ARG A 77 10.21 -2.88 -27.70
CA ARG A 77 9.77 -3.90 -26.73
C ARG A 77 10.90 -4.81 -26.20
N ALA A 78 12.07 -4.87 -26.84
CA ALA A 78 13.25 -5.60 -26.37
C ALA A 78 13.97 -4.92 -25.19
N ALA A 79 14.07 -3.58 -25.15
CA ALA A 79 14.68 -2.85 -24.04
C ALA A 79 13.91 -3.06 -22.72
N LEU A 80 12.60 -3.33 -22.82
CA LEU A 80 11.73 -3.68 -21.69
C LEU A 80 12.13 -5.00 -21.01
N ARG A 81 12.77 -5.95 -21.71
CA ARG A 81 13.19 -7.23 -21.10
C ARG A 81 14.32 -7.04 -20.09
N GLN A 82 15.09 -5.95 -20.18
CA GLN A 82 16.21 -5.64 -19.29
C GLN A 82 15.78 -4.85 -18.04
N ILE A 83 14.60 -4.21 -18.07
CA ILE A 83 14.04 -3.49 -16.91
C ILE A 83 13.61 -4.48 -15.80
N ASN A 84 13.68 -5.80 -16.05
CA ASN A 84 13.21 -6.84 -15.13
C ASN A 84 14.15 -7.19 -13.96
N MET A 85 15.37 -6.62 -13.87
CA MET A 85 16.28 -6.90 -12.74
C MET A 85 17.07 -5.68 -12.21
N ALA A 86 17.04 -4.52 -12.87
CA ALA A 86 17.87 -3.36 -12.51
C ALA A 86 17.16 -2.00 -12.54
N GLY A 87 15.84 -1.95 -12.77
CA GLY A 87 15.09 -0.70 -12.77
C GLY A 87 14.70 -0.29 -11.35
N LEU A 88 15.40 0.68 -10.77
CA LEU A 88 14.98 1.33 -9.51
C LEU A 88 13.55 1.87 -9.65
N GLY A 89 12.64 1.34 -8.83
CA GLY A 89 11.29 1.90 -8.69
C GLY A 89 11.40 3.26 -8.01
N VAL A 90 10.88 4.30 -8.67
CA VAL A 90 11.00 5.68 -8.18
C VAL A 90 9.72 6.07 -7.47
N THR A 91 9.73 5.98 -6.15
CA THR A 91 8.77 6.65 -5.26
C THR A 91 9.49 7.84 -4.61
N GLY A 92 9.24 9.06 -5.10
CA GLY A 92 9.72 10.27 -4.40
C GLY A 92 9.80 11.49 -5.31
N PRO A 93 9.97 12.70 -4.74
CA PRO A 93 10.08 13.95 -5.50
C PRO A 93 11.15 13.85 -6.58
N SER A 94 10.88 14.46 -7.74
CA SER A 94 11.64 14.41 -9.00
C SER A 94 13.15 14.69 -8.89
N GLU A 95 13.63 15.13 -7.72
CA GLU A 95 14.96 15.68 -7.48
C GLU A 95 16.00 14.65 -7.02
N TRP A 96 15.61 13.55 -6.37
CA TRP A 96 16.57 12.51 -5.98
C TRP A 96 17.02 11.63 -7.16
N LEU A 97 16.24 11.61 -8.26
CA LEU A 97 16.52 10.87 -9.49
C LEU A 97 17.80 11.32 -10.17
N VAL A 98 17.96 12.65 -10.35
CA VAL A 98 19.16 13.25 -10.96
C VAL A 98 20.38 12.94 -10.10
N LYS A 99 20.25 13.03 -8.78
CA LYS A 99 21.34 12.75 -7.83
C LYS A 99 21.73 11.27 -7.76
N LEU A 100 20.77 10.35 -7.78
CA LEU A 100 21.03 8.92 -7.57
C LEU A 100 21.62 8.26 -8.82
N GLN A 101 21.26 8.73 -10.01
CA GLN A 101 21.85 8.23 -11.26
C GLN A 101 23.25 8.85 -11.52
N ASP A 102 23.48 10.11 -11.13
CA ASP A 102 24.84 10.71 -11.05
C ASP A 102 25.74 9.92 -10.08
N LEU A 103 25.20 9.46 -8.94
CA LEU A 103 25.91 8.62 -7.96
C LEU A 103 26.25 7.21 -8.48
N LEU A 104 25.50 6.69 -9.46
CA LEU A 104 25.66 5.33 -10.01
C LEU A 104 26.46 5.28 -11.32
N GLY A 105 27.09 6.39 -11.73
CA GLY A 105 28.27 6.34 -12.62
C GLY A 105 28.04 6.64 -14.11
N GLY A 106 27.20 7.61 -14.45
CA GLY A 106 27.23 8.21 -15.79
C GLY A 106 26.38 9.47 -15.92
N PRO A 107 26.75 10.42 -16.79
CA PRO A 107 25.97 11.65 -17.00
C PRO A 107 24.57 11.29 -17.52
N GLU A 108 23.54 11.72 -16.79
CA GLU A 108 22.15 11.43 -17.13
C GLU A 108 21.83 11.94 -18.54
N THR A 109 21.56 11.03 -19.48
CA THR A 109 21.13 11.40 -20.82
C THR A 109 19.65 11.81 -20.76
N ASP A 110 19.31 12.93 -21.41
CA ASP A 110 17.96 13.47 -21.51
C ASP A 110 17.28 13.85 -20.16
N ALA A 111 18.06 14.18 -19.13
CA ALA A 111 17.58 14.56 -17.78
C ALA A 111 16.49 15.64 -17.81
N ALA A 112 16.68 16.69 -18.62
CA ALA A 112 15.70 17.78 -18.76
C ALA A 112 14.36 17.27 -19.33
N ALA A 113 14.39 16.35 -20.30
CA ALA A 113 13.19 15.78 -20.90
C ALA A 113 12.45 14.83 -19.95
N LYS A 114 13.21 14.06 -19.15
CA LYS A 114 12.63 13.21 -18.09
C LYS A 114 11.99 14.06 -16.99
N ARG A 115 12.65 15.14 -16.56
CA ARG A 115 12.10 16.08 -15.58
C ARG A 115 10.81 16.73 -16.08
N GLU A 116 10.81 17.24 -17.31
CA GLU A 116 9.59 17.80 -17.93
C GLU A 116 8.45 16.77 -18.00
N PHE A 117 8.78 15.51 -18.33
CA PHE A 117 7.80 14.43 -18.35
C PHE A 117 7.26 14.10 -16.95
N LEU A 118 8.11 14.07 -15.92
CA LEU A 118 7.70 13.86 -14.54
C LEU A 118 6.79 14.98 -14.03
N ASP A 119 7.11 16.23 -14.38
CA ASP A 119 6.31 17.40 -14.02
C ASP A 119 4.93 17.34 -14.70
N ARG A 120 4.89 17.03 -16.01
CA ARG A 120 3.63 16.87 -16.76
C ARG A 120 2.75 15.73 -16.25
N THR A 121 3.36 14.67 -15.72
CA THR A 121 2.63 13.48 -15.22
C THR A 121 2.43 13.49 -13.70
N ARG A 122 2.77 14.57 -13.01
CA ARG A 122 2.69 14.68 -11.54
C ARG A 122 1.29 14.42 -11.01
N GLU A 123 0.27 15.04 -11.58
CA GLU A 123 -1.13 14.88 -11.12
C GLU A 123 -1.61 13.44 -11.29
N LEU A 124 -1.33 12.83 -12.44
CA LEU A 124 -1.64 11.43 -12.71
C LEU A 124 -0.99 10.50 -11.69
N ARG A 125 0.31 10.67 -11.44
CA ARG A 125 1.05 9.83 -10.48
C ARG A 125 0.50 9.97 -9.07
N THR A 126 0.09 11.18 -8.70
CA THR A 126 -0.55 11.47 -7.41
C THR A 126 -1.86 10.71 -7.28
N GLN A 127 -2.73 10.77 -8.30
CA GLN A 127 -4.00 10.03 -8.32
C GLN A 127 -3.79 8.51 -8.20
N MET A 128 -2.81 7.98 -8.93
CA MET A 128 -2.47 6.55 -8.86
C MET A 128 -1.98 6.13 -7.47
N ALA A 129 -1.12 6.94 -6.84
CA ALA A 129 -0.62 6.67 -5.50
C ALA A 129 -1.75 6.66 -4.45
N ILE A 130 -2.69 7.60 -4.56
CA ILE A 130 -3.89 7.65 -3.70
C ILE A 130 -4.72 6.38 -3.90
N GLU A 131 -5.08 6.05 -5.14
CA GLU A 131 -5.89 4.87 -5.47
C GLU A 131 -5.24 3.57 -4.99
N PHE A 132 -3.93 3.43 -5.19
CA PHE A 132 -3.15 2.29 -4.73
C PHE A 132 -3.15 2.16 -3.21
N THR A 133 -2.98 3.28 -2.50
CA THR A 133 -2.99 3.31 -1.03
C THR A 133 -4.35 2.83 -0.50
N LEU A 134 -5.45 3.40 -1.01
CA LEU A 134 -6.81 3.03 -0.59
C LEU A 134 -7.13 1.55 -0.89
N ARG A 135 -6.74 1.05 -2.07
CA ARG A 135 -6.90 -0.37 -2.43
C ARG A 135 -6.08 -1.28 -1.55
N THR A 136 -4.85 -0.89 -1.23
CA THR A 136 -3.96 -1.67 -0.36
C THR A 136 -4.55 -1.80 1.04
N LEU A 137 -5.06 -0.71 1.61
CA LEU A 137 -5.73 -0.73 2.92
C LEU A 137 -6.94 -1.66 2.92
N THR A 138 -7.79 -1.58 1.89
CA THR A 138 -8.97 -2.43 1.75
C THR A 138 -8.60 -3.90 1.59
N TYR A 139 -7.58 -4.20 0.76
CA TYR A 139 -7.10 -5.56 0.55
C TYR A 139 -6.54 -6.16 1.84
N ARG A 140 -5.69 -5.41 2.56
CA ARG A 140 -5.11 -5.85 3.84
C ARG A 140 -6.18 -6.13 4.89
N LEU A 141 -7.19 -5.27 4.98
CA LEU A 141 -8.32 -5.52 5.88
C LEU A 141 -9.09 -6.79 5.49
N GLY A 142 -9.30 -7.01 4.19
CA GLY A 142 -9.97 -8.19 3.66
C GLY A 142 -9.20 -9.50 3.88
N THR A 143 -7.86 -9.46 3.96
CA THR A 143 -7.03 -10.66 4.23
C THR A 143 -6.73 -10.89 5.71
N LEU A 144 -7.01 -9.91 6.57
CA LEU A 144 -6.65 -9.94 7.99
C LEU A 144 -7.15 -11.20 8.72
N GLU A 145 -8.41 -11.59 8.55
CA GLU A 145 -8.94 -12.75 9.27
C GLU A 145 -8.20 -14.06 8.91
N ARG A 146 -7.80 -14.21 7.64
CA ARG A 146 -7.00 -15.36 7.20
C ARG A 146 -5.60 -15.32 7.80
N GLU A 147 -4.96 -14.15 7.80
CA GLU A 147 -3.63 -13.96 8.40
C GLU A 147 -3.64 -14.25 9.91
N LEU A 148 -4.68 -13.82 10.63
CA LEU A 148 -4.86 -14.15 12.05
C LEU A 148 -5.01 -15.66 12.28
N PHE A 149 -5.72 -16.36 11.38
CA PHE A 149 -5.88 -17.81 11.46
C PHE A 149 -4.56 -18.55 11.20
N GLU A 150 -3.77 -18.11 10.21
CA GLU A 150 -2.45 -18.67 9.93
C GLU A 150 -1.49 -18.46 11.10
N LEU A 151 -1.42 -17.25 11.65
CA LEU A 151 -0.62 -16.92 12.83
C LEU A 151 -1.04 -17.74 14.05
N TRP A 152 -2.36 -17.88 14.27
CA TRP A 152 -2.91 -18.68 15.35
C TRP A 152 -2.50 -20.15 15.29
N ASN A 153 -2.45 -20.73 14.10
CA ASN A 153 -2.08 -22.13 13.91
C ASN A 153 -0.56 -22.34 13.92
N ALA A 154 0.23 -21.35 13.51
CA ALA A 154 1.69 -21.43 13.49
C ALA A 154 2.31 -21.38 14.90
N ALA A 155 1.72 -20.65 15.84
CA ALA A 155 2.20 -20.63 17.21
C ALA A 155 1.80 -21.92 17.96
N GLY A 156 2.74 -22.53 18.70
CA GLY A 156 2.45 -23.70 19.54
C GLY A 156 1.92 -23.34 20.93
N ASP A 157 2.55 -22.36 21.57
CA ASP A 157 2.24 -21.95 22.95
C ASP A 157 1.03 -20.99 23.04
N PRO A 158 -0.01 -21.31 23.83
CA PRO A 158 -1.16 -20.44 24.06
C PRO A 158 -0.82 -19.04 24.56
N ALA A 159 0.20 -18.88 25.42
CA ALA A 159 0.60 -17.56 25.92
C ALA A 159 1.19 -16.71 24.78
N LYS A 160 2.07 -17.31 23.98
CA LYS A 160 2.62 -16.66 22.77
C LYS A 160 1.54 -16.28 21.75
N LYS A 161 0.49 -17.10 21.59
CA LYS A 161 -0.65 -16.75 20.72
C LYS A 161 -1.37 -15.49 21.20
N ARG A 162 -1.65 -15.41 22.50
CA ARG A 162 -2.29 -14.24 23.12
C ARG A 162 -1.46 -12.98 22.93
N GLU A 163 -0.16 -13.08 23.14
CA GLU A 163 0.78 -11.97 22.92
C GLU A 163 0.78 -11.49 21.46
N LEU A 164 0.86 -12.40 20.50
CA LEU A 164 0.87 -12.03 19.09
C LEU A 164 -0.45 -11.37 18.65
N LEU A 165 -1.59 -11.83 19.16
CA LEU A 165 -2.89 -11.20 18.88
C LEU A 165 -2.98 -9.79 19.48
N PHE A 166 -2.46 -9.61 20.70
CA PHE A 166 -2.37 -8.29 21.33
C PHE A 166 -1.45 -7.36 20.53
N GLN A 167 -0.25 -7.81 20.15
CA GLN A 167 0.68 -7.02 19.33
C GLN A 167 0.05 -6.61 18.01
N ARG A 168 -0.63 -7.52 17.30
CA ARG A 168 -1.35 -7.17 16.06
C ARG A 168 -2.47 -6.16 16.28
N TRP A 169 -3.17 -6.22 17.41
CA TRP A 169 -4.18 -5.23 17.76
C TRP A 169 -3.56 -3.87 18.11
N ASP A 170 -2.42 -3.85 18.81
CA ASP A 170 -1.72 -2.62 19.21
C ASP A 170 -1.06 -1.93 18.02
N GLU A 171 -0.50 -2.73 17.08
CA GLU A 171 0.05 -2.29 15.80
C GLU A 171 -0.99 -1.76 14.81
N CYS A 172 -2.30 -1.93 15.07
CA CYS A 172 -3.34 -1.30 14.25
C CYS A 172 -3.22 0.22 14.44
N ASP A 173 -2.51 0.84 13.51
CA ASP A 173 -1.87 2.13 13.70
C ASP A 173 -2.83 3.31 13.52
N GLU A 174 -2.81 4.24 14.48
CA GLU A 174 -3.42 5.58 14.36
C GLU A 174 -2.44 6.65 13.85
N THR A 175 -1.15 6.32 13.77
CA THR A 175 -0.01 7.25 13.60
C THR A 175 0.86 6.99 12.38
N TYR A 176 0.65 5.92 11.60
CA TYR A 176 1.39 5.70 10.36
C TYR A 176 1.32 6.98 9.54
N ARG A 177 2.38 7.42 8.91
CA ARG A 177 2.31 8.51 7.94
C ARG A 177 2.76 7.90 6.62
N VAL A 178 1.87 7.91 5.65
CA VAL A 178 2.25 7.52 4.30
C VAL A 178 3.12 8.66 3.79
N GLU A 179 4.40 8.40 3.61
CA GLU A 179 5.29 9.34 2.96
C GLU A 179 4.95 9.33 1.46
N PHE A 180 4.42 10.45 0.97
CA PHE A 180 4.13 10.61 -0.44
C PHE A 180 5.30 11.24 -1.17
N ALA A 181 5.44 10.79 -2.40
CA ALA A 181 6.37 11.32 -3.38
C ALA A 181 5.86 12.64 -3.99
N GLY A 182 5.95 13.75 -3.25
CA GLY A 182 5.57 15.09 -3.71
C GLY A 182 4.38 15.68 -2.94
N GLU A 183 3.97 16.90 -3.31
CA GLU A 183 2.81 17.53 -2.64
C GLU A 183 1.54 16.81 -3.08
N VAL A 184 0.89 16.17 -2.10
CA VAL A 184 -0.43 15.59 -2.24
C VAL A 184 -1.44 16.66 -1.82
N PRO A 185 -2.53 16.87 -2.58
CA PRO A 185 -3.60 17.79 -2.17
C PRO A 185 -4.05 17.51 -0.73
N GLU A 186 -4.28 18.56 0.05
CA GLU A 186 -4.65 18.44 1.47
C GLU A 186 -5.93 17.61 1.65
N GLU A 187 -6.87 17.71 0.71
CA GLU A 187 -8.11 16.94 0.71
C GLU A 187 -7.85 15.44 0.54
N ALA A 188 -6.88 15.08 -0.32
CA ALA A 188 -6.49 13.69 -0.54
C ALA A 188 -5.79 13.11 0.69
N MET A 189 -4.89 13.88 1.31
CA MET A 189 -4.25 13.48 2.56
C MET A 189 -5.29 13.23 3.65
N SER A 190 -6.25 14.16 3.78
CA SER A 190 -7.36 14.05 4.74
C SER A 190 -8.26 12.84 4.47
N GLU A 191 -8.50 12.46 3.20
CA GLU A 191 -9.23 11.24 2.85
C GLU A 191 -8.46 9.97 3.21
N ILE A 192 -7.14 9.96 2.95
CA ILE A 192 -6.28 8.83 3.27
C ILE A 192 -6.20 8.63 4.78
N ASP A 193 -6.00 9.70 5.54
CA ASP A 193 -5.94 9.63 7.01
C ASP A 193 -7.26 9.16 7.62
N ARG A 194 -8.40 9.67 7.13
CA ARG A 194 -9.73 9.16 7.54
C ARG A 194 -9.89 7.69 7.22
N THR A 195 -9.57 7.28 5.99
CA THR A 195 -9.69 5.87 5.57
C THR A 195 -8.79 4.96 6.41
N ARG A 196 -7.58 5.42 6.74
CA ARG A 196 -6.65 4.67 7.58
C ARG A 196 -7.16 4.51 9.00
N ALA A 197 -7.68 5.58 9.60
CA ALA A 197 -8.32 5.51 10.92
C ALA A 197 -9.51 4.54 10.92
N ASP A 198 -10.37 4.60 9.90
CA ASP A 198 -11.52 3.69 9.74
C ASP A 198 -11.06 2.23 9.58
N VAL A 199 -10.04 1.97 8.76
CA VAL A 199 -9.49 0.63 8.55
C VAL A 199 -8.82 0.08 9.81
N ALA A 200 -8.07 0.90 10.56
CA ALA A 200 -7.45 0.50 11.82
C ALA A 200 -8.51 0.12 12.86
N GLU A 201 -9.57 0.94 12.98
CA GLU A 201 -10.70 0.65 13.86
C GLU A 201 -11.41 -0.66 13.48
N GLN A 202 -11.61 -0.90 12.19
CA GLN A 202 -12.19 -2.17 11.72
C GLN A 202 -11.28 -3.36 11.97
N ALA A 203 -9.97 -3.22 11.76
CA ALA A 203 -8.99 -4.26 12.03
C ALA A 203 -9.03 -4.67 13.51
N ARG A 204 -9.06 -3.69 14.44
CA ARG A 204 -9.20 -3.94 15.88
C ARG A 204 -10.46 -4.76 16.20
N ARG A 205 -11.62 -4.37 15.64
CA ARG A 205 -12.88 -5.12 15.84
C ARG A 205 -12.83 -6.54 15.30
N ILE A 206 -12.18 -6.76 14.15
CA ILE A 206 -11.97 -8.09 13.58
C ILE A 206 -11.10 -8.92 14.53
N ILE A 207 -9.99 -8.37 15.03
CA ILE A 207 -9.09 -9.06 15.96
C ILE A 207 -9.80 -9.40 17.26
N GLU A 208 -10.52 -8.46 17.87
CA GLU A 208 -11.27 -8.72 19.10
C GLU A 208 -12.37 -9.77 18.89
N THR A 209 -13.05 -9.74 17.76
CA THR A 209 -14.05 -10.77 17.40
C THR A 209 -13.38 -12.14 17.23
N PHE A 210 -12.23 -12.18 16.58
CA PHE A 210 -11.42 -13.39 16.46
C PHE A 210 -11.01 -13.93 17.82
N VAL A 211 -10.54 -13.06 18.74
CA VAL A 211 -10.21 -13.40 20.12
C VAL A 211 -11.41 -13.99 20.84
N ARG A 212 -12.59 -13.37 20.79
CA ARG A 212 -13.80 -13.91 21.45
C ARG A 212 -14.17 -15.31 20.96
N ARG A 213 -13.96 -15.57 19.66
CA ARG A 213 -14.28 -16.85 19.02
C ARG A 213 -13.27 -17.95 19.37
N GLN A 214 -11.97 -17.66 19.33
CA GLN A 214 -10.91 -18.67 19.55
C GLN A 214 -10.47 -18.78 21.01
N LEU A 215 -10.63 -17.72 21.78
CA LEU A 215 -10.22 -17.56 23.17
C LEU A 215 -11.40 -17.01 23.98
N PRO A 216 -12.52 -17.76 24.12
CA PRO A 216 -13.66 -17.29 24.89
C PRO A 216 -13.26 -17.04 26.35
N ARG A 217 -13.89 -16.04 26.99
CA ARG A 217 -13.56 -15.62 28.36
C ARG A 217 -13.67 -16.75 29.40
N SER A 218 -14.61 -17.67 29.20
CA SER A 218 -14.82 -18.84 30.07
C SER A 218 -13.89 -20.01 29.75
N GLY A 219 -13.09 -19.92 28.67
CA GLY A 219 -12.20 -20.99 28.23
C GLY A 219 -10.86 -20.96 28.98
N PRO A 220 -10.17 -22.11 29.09
CA PRO A 220 -8.89 -22.23 29.81
C PRO A 220 -7.76 -21.40 29.18
N ASN A 221 -7.90 -21.01 27.91
CA ASN A 221 -6.90 -20.24 27.16
C ASN A 221 -7.24 -18.75 27.03
N GLY A 222 -8.38 -18.30 27.57
CA GLY A 222 -8.80 -16.90 27.52
C GLY A 222 -7.84 -15.95 28.23
N PHE A 223 -7.86 -14.67 27.87
CA PHE A 223 -7.05 -13.66 28.55
C PHE A 223 -7.54 -13.47 29.99
N SER A 224 -6.64 -13.62 30.96
CA SER A 224 -6.93 -13.29 32.35
C SER A 224 -7.00 -11.78 32.58
N LYS A 225 -7.65 -11.35 33.66
CA LYS A 225 -7.69 -9.92 34.05
C LYS A 225 -6.29 -9.34 34.26
N ARG A 226 -5.36 -10.13 34.82
CA ARG A 226 -3.98 -9.71 35.06
C ARG A 226 -3.22 -9.52 33.76
N GLU A 227 -3.37 -10.43 32.80
CA GLU A 227 -2.76 -10.30 31.47
C GLU A 227 -3.30 -9.08 30.72
N LEU A 228 -4.62 -8.84 30.74
CA LEU A 228 -5.20 -7.66 30.11
C LEU A 228 -4.71 -6.35 30.74
N ALA A 229 -4.54 -6.31 32.07
CA ALA A 229 -3.99 -5.15 32.75
C ALA A 229 -2.51 -4.91 32.39
N ASP A 230 -1.70 -5.97 32.32
CA ASP A 230 -0.30 -5.91 31.89
C ASP A 230 -0.18 -5.39 30.45
N MET A 231 -0.88 -6.03 29.51
CA MET A 231 -0.87 -5.66 28.09
C MET A 231 -1.32 -4.21 27.89
N ASN A 232 -2.42 -3.80 28.52
CA ASN A 232 -2.86 -2.42 28.44
C ASN A 232 -1.89 -1.45 29.11
N GLY A 233 -1.13 -1.86 30.12
CA GLY A 233 -0.11 -1.02 30.76
C GLY A 233 1.08 -0.67 29.84
N ARG A 234 1.37 -1.51 28.84
CA ARG A 234 2.49 -1.35 27.90
C ARG A 234 2.08 -1.14 26.45
N ARG A 235 0.81 -0.85 26.20
CA ARG A 235 0.26 -0.56 24.87
C ARG A 235 0.81 0.74 24.31
N THR A 236 0.96 0.78 22.99
CA THR A 236 1.27 2.01 22.25
C THR A 236 0.01 2.67 21.69
N SER A 237 -1.05 1.89 21.46
CA SER A 237 -2.35 2.35 21.04
C SER A 237 -3.04 3.24 22.08
N ARG A 238 -3.78 4.25 21.61
CA ARG A 238 -4.59 5.12 22.48
C ARG A 238 -5.80 4.39 23.04
N GLN A 239 -6.35 3.46 22.28
CA GLN A 239 -7.49 2.66 22.71
C GLN A 239 -7.05 1.60 23.72
N GLU A 240 -7.99 1.07 24.49
CA GLU A 240 -7.73 -0.01 25.44
C GLU A 240 -8.14 -1.35 24.84
N PHE A 241 -7.27 -2.36 24.94
CA PHE A 241 -7.57 -3.71 24.48
C PHE A 241 -8.57 -4.38 25.42
N ARG A 242 -9.83 -4.46 24.96
CA ARG A 242 -10.95 -5.00 25.74
C ARG A 242 -11.72 -6.08 24.95
N PRO A 243 -11.08 -7.21 24.59
CA PRO A 243 -11.68 -8.20 23.69
C PRO A 243 -12.99 -8.80 24.22
N TYR A 244 -13.25 -8.76 25.53
CA TYR A 244 -14.45 -9.33 26.15
C TYR A 244 -15.53 -8.33 26.54
N ASP A 245 -15.33 -7.04 26.27
CA ASP A 245 -16.31 -6.02 26.63
C ASP A 245 -17.31 -5.84 25.48
N ILE A 246 -18.51 -6.40 25.66
CA ILE A 246 -19.52 -6.50 24.59
C ILE A 246 -20.10 -5.12 24.24
N HIS A 247 -20.00 -4.15 25.15
CA HIS A 247 -20.58 -2.80 24.99
C HIS A 247 -19.70 -1.81 24.21
N ALA A 248 -18.43 -2.12 23.94
CA ALA A 248 -17.57 -1.26 23.13
C ALA A 248 -17.94 -1.28 21.64
N THR A 249 -18.58 -2.35 21.17
CA THR A 249 -18.80 -2.59 19.72
C THR A 249 -20.01 -1.81 19.15
N GLN A 250 -20.90 -1.25 19.99
CA GLN A 250 -22.20 -0.68 19.56
C GLN A 250 -22.31 0.86 19.59
N ARG A 251 -21.31 1.60 20.09
CA ARG A 251 -21.44 3.08 20.23
C ARG A 251 -21.09 3.93 19.00
N THR A 252 -20.70 3.33 17.87
CA THR A 252 -20.42 4.06 16.61
C THR A 252 -21.54 3.93 15.57
N ALA A 253 -22.75 3.55 15.99
CA ALA A 253 -23.93 3.52 15.14
C ALA A 253 -25.08 4.28 15.80
N GLN A 254 -24.85 5.55 16.12
CA GLN A 254 -25.88 6.57 16.34
C GLN A 254 -25.40 7.89 15.75
#